data_AF-A0A8H5VMP0-F1
#
_entry.id   AF-A0A8H5VMP0-F1
#
_cell.length_a   1.000
_cell.length_b   1.000
_cell.length_c   1.000
_cell.angle_alpha   90.00
_cell.angle_beta   90.00
_cell.angle_gamma   90.00
#
_symmetry.space_group_name_H-M   'P 1'
#
loop_
_entity.id
_entity.type
_entity.pdbx_description
1 polymer ?
#
loop_
_entity_poly.entity_id
_entity_poly.type
_entity_poly.pdbx_seq_one_letter_code
_entity_poly.pdbx_strand_id
1 'polypeptide(L)'
;MTKNTKSVRIASDTRSQEPILNDGVNQRRGKASLPYELYNVGWICSLPIELAASIAMLSDIHEPLPGKQHDSNTYTLGHIGPHNIIICCLPSYGTNNAAVVASNMRRTFPGIQFTMLVGIAGGAPTNVDIRLGDVVVGTRVVQYDMGKTVENGKVQRTGSLNGPPQILLTAIAKLQAQSKSRQNILALVLSEKGFYRPDPATDLLFESTYEHTNLDSTCRSCDLSMLVQRPQRDGDELKIHYGVIASGNQVIRHAITRDILAEELGMLCFEMEAAGIMNTLPCLVIRGICDYSDSHKNKHWQEYAAAVAAAYAADLLSFVHASDINTGSPIFTSDHDSNINWSLGGNARGGDAYGGNASGGNARGGDARGGDARGGAGTGGNARGGDASGGFARWVGQYGGDARGGDARGGDAWANMFEG
;
A
#
# COMPACT_ATOMS: atom_id res chain seq x y z
N MET A 1 -57.69 -65.59 19.28
CA MET A 1 -56.75 -66.71 19.11
C MET A 1 -56.31 -66.76 17.64
N THR A 2 -55.02 -66.54 17.43
CA THR A 2 -54.15 -67.09 16.37
C THR A 2 -54.76 -67.57 15.04
N LYS A 3 -54.24 -67.06 13.91
CA LYS A 3 -53.21 -67.76 13.09
C LYS A 3 -52.73 -66.94 11.87
N ASN A 4 -51.39 -66.91 11.74
CA ASN A 4 -50.56 -66.80 10.54
C ASN A 4 -51.10 -67.65 9.36
N THR A 5 -50.89 -67.40 8.06
CA THR A 5 -49.67 -67.08 7.28
C THR A 5 -50.08 -66.77 5.82
N LYS A 6 -49.34 -65.93 5.08
CA LYS A 6 -48.56 -66.33 3.88
C LYS A 6 -48.04 -65.13 3.07
N SER A 7 -46.77 -65.30 2.70
CA SER A 7 -45.88 -64.49 1.88
C SER A 7 -46.30 -64.32 0.42
N VAL A 8 -46.08 -63.12 -0.13
CA VAL A 8 -45.95 -62.88 -1.58
C VAL A 8 -44.70 -62.00 -1.79
N ARG A 9 -43.75 -62.50 -2.59
CA ARG A 9 -42.57 -61.77 -3.08
C ARG A 9 -43.01 -60.91 -4.27
N ILE A 10 -42.63 -59.64 -4.31
CA ILE A 10 -42.67 -58.82 -5.52
C ILE A 10 -41.29 -58.18 -5.70
N ALA A 11 -40.73 -58.39 -6.89
CA ALA A 11 -39.41 -57.96 -7.31
C ALA A 11 -39.33 -56.43 -7.43
N SER A 12 -38.16 -55.90 -7.06
CA SER A 12 -37.77 -54.50 -7.19
C SER A 12 -37.50 -54.12 -8.65
N ASP A 13 -38.21 -53.11 -9.15
CA ASP A 13 -37.78 -52.32 -10.30
C ASP A 13 -38.03 -50.84 -9.97
N THR A 14 -36.97 -50.15 -9.53
CA THR A 14 -36.99 -48.72 -9.24
C THR A 14 -36.08 -48.02 -10.23
N ARG A 15 -36.67 -47.53 -11.32
CA ARG A 15 -36.08 -46.47 -12.13
C ARG A 15 -36.40 -45.14 -11.44
N SER A 16 -35.49 -44.67 -10.60
CA SER A 16 -35.49 -43.29 -10.10
C SER A 16 -35.13 -42.35 -11.24
N GLN A 17 -36.10 -41.57 -11.71
CA GLN A 17 -35.83 -40.33 -12.45
C GLN A 17 -35.41 -39.28 -11.42
N GLU A 18 -34.13 -38.91 -11.42
CA GLU A 18 -33.66 -37.73 -10.70
C GLU A 18 -34.06 -36.45 -11.46
N PRO A 19 -34.47 -35.38 -10.76
CA PRO A 19 -34.72 -34.10 -11.39
C PRO A 19 -33.39 -33.41 -11.67
N ILE A 20 -33.21 -32.97 -12.92
CA ILE A 20 -32.09 -32.14 -13.35
C ILE A 20 -32.23 -30.78 -12.67
N LEU A 21 -31.45 -30.56 -11.61
CA LEU A 21 -31.23 -29.23 -11.03
C LEU A 21 -30.35 -28.44 -11.99
N ASN A 22 -30.95 -27.42 -12.58
CA ASN A 22 -30.28 -26.46 -13.45
C ASN A 22 -29.53 -25.46 -12.57
N ASP A 23 -28.33 -25.82 -12.13
CA ASP A 23 -27.45 -24.94 -11.36
C ASP A 23 -26.87 -23.86 -12.29
N GLY A 24 -27.58 -22.73 -12.34
CA GLY A 24 -27.08 -21.47 -12.87
C GLY A 24 -26.00 -20.88 -11.97
N VAL A 25 -24.86 -21.57 -11.82
CA VAL A 25 -23.64 -20.96 -11.31
C VAL A 25 -23.07 -20.11 -12.43
N ASN A 26 -23.33 -18.81 -12.36
CA ASN A 26 -22.62 -17.81 -13.13
C ASN A 26 -21.15 -17.82 -12.66
N GLN A 27 -20.36 -18.75 -13.20
CA GLN A 27 -18.91 -18.76 -13.02
C GLN A 27 -18.38 -17.43 -13.55
N ARG A 28 -17.97 -16.54 -12.63
CA ARG A 28 -17.14 -15.40 -12.98
C ARG A 28 -15.86 -15.97 -13.60
N ARG A 29 -15.81 -16.08 -14.93
CA ARG A 29 -14.58 -16.44 -15.65
C ARG A 29 -13.53 -15.41 -15.26
N GLY A 30 -12.46 -15.83 -14.58
CA GLY A 30 -11.32 -14.98 -14.31
C GLY A 30 -10.81 -14.40 -15.63
N LYS A 31 -10.58 -13.08 -15.66
CA LYS A 31 -9.93 -12.44 -16.80
C LYS A 31 -8.47 -12.88 -16.85
N ALA A 32 -7.93 -12.94 -18.07
CA ALA A 32 -6.55 -13.35 -18.35
C ALA A 32 -5.54 -12.63 -17.43
N SER A 33 -4.49 -13.35 -17.02
CA SER A 33 -3.43 -12.79 -16.21
C SER A 33 -2.65 -11.72 -16.97
N LEU A 34 -2.38 -10.60 -16.30
CA LEU A 34 -1.51 -9.54 -16.80
C LEU A 34 -0.07 -9.78 -16.33
N PRO A 35 0.95 -9.36 -17.10
CA PRO A 35 2.34 -9.34 -16.63
C PRO A 35 2.52 -8.53 -15.33
N TYR A 36 3.54 -8.87 -14.53
CA TYR A 36 3.82 -8.22 -13.25
C TYR A 36 4.03 -6.71 -13.38
N GLU A 37 4.63 -6.29 -14.49
CA GLU A 37 4.98 -4.90 -14.81
C GLU A 37 3.74 -4.02 -15.05
N LEU A 38 2.58 -4.63 -15.34
CA LEU A 38 1.34 -3.90 -15.59
C LEU A 38 0.54 -3.61 -14.32
N TYR A 39 0.94 -4.15 -13.17
CA TYR A 39 0.33 -3.81 -11.89
C TYR A 39 1.04 -2.61 -11.27
N ASN A 40 0.28 -1.54 -11.01
CA ASN A 40 0.82 -0.21 -10.73
C ASN A 40 0.42 0.35 -9.36
N VAL A 41 -0.58 -0.24 -8.70
CA VAL A 41 -1.03 0.18 -7.36
C VAL A 41 -0.91 -0.97 -6.38
N GLY A 42 -0.05 -0.81 -5.39
CA GLY A 42 0.00 -1.72 -4.24
C GLY A 42 -1.09 -1.39 -3.22
N TRP A 43 -1.67 -2.40 -2.59
CA TRP A 43 -2.67 -2.27 -1.54
C TRP A 43 -2.33 -3.27 -0.43
N ILE A 44 -1.90 -2.76 0.73
CA ILE A 44 -1.47 -3.58 1.86
C ILE A 44 -2.53 -3.52 2.95
N CYS A 45 -2.97 -4.69 3.40
CA CYS A 45 -3.85 -4.89 4.54
C CYS A 45 -3.06 -5.55 5.69
N SER A 46 -3.50 -5.34 6.92
CA SER A 46 -2.88 -5.89 8.14
C SER A 46 -3.66 -7.09 8.68
N LEU A 47 -4.99 -7.12 8.48
CA LEU A 47 -5.90 -8.13 9.01
C LEU A 47 -6.74 -8.79 7.90
N PRO A 48 -7.19 -10.04 8.08
CA PRO A 48 -8.05 -10.72 7.11
C PRO A 48 -9.37 -9.99 6.81
N ILE A 49 -9.96 -9.31 7.79
CA ILE A 49 -11.18 -8.51 7.59
C ILE A 49 -10.93 -7.29 6.68
N GLU A 50 -9.73 -6.71 6.75
CA GLU A 50 -9.31 -5.60 5.89
C GLU A 50 -9.05 -6.11 4.47
N LEU A 51 -8.43 -7.28 4.34
CA LEU A 51 -8.26 -7.95 3.06
C LEU A 51 -9.62 -8.25 2.42
N ALA A 52 -10.57 -8.81 3.16
CA ALA A 52 -11.91 -9.11 2.67
C ALA A 52 -12.64 -7.85 2.17
N ALA A 53 -12.62 -6.77 2.96
CA ALA A 53 -13.14 -5.47 2.58
C ALA A 53 -12.48 -4.93 1.30
N SER A 54 -11.16 -5.05 1.20
CA SER A 54 -10.38 -4.55 0.05
C SER A 54 -10.67 -5.34 -1.23
N ILE A 55 -10.75 -6.67 -1.14
CA ILE A 55 -11.13 -7.54 -2.27
C ILE A 55 -12.55 -7.22 -2.74
N ALA A 56 -13.47 -6.93 -1.81
CA ALA A 56 -14.85 -6.57 -2.17
C ALA A 56 -14.93 -5.29 -3.01
N MET A 57 -13.94 -4.39 -2.92
CA MET A 57 -13.87 -3.15 -3.71
C MET A 57 -13.33 -3.35 -5.13
N LEU A 58 -12.73 -4.50 -5.45
CA LEU A 58 -12.29 -4.80 -6.81
C LEU A 58 -13.49 -4.87 -7.78
N SER A 59 -13.30 -4.35 -8.99
CA SER A 59 -14.26 -4.46 -10.08
C SER A 59 -14.25 -5.88 -10.64
N ASP A 60 -13.06 -6.41 -10.95
CA ASP A 60 -12.83 -7.83 -11.24
C ASP A 60 -11.56 -8.33 -10.55
N ILE A 61 -11.48 -9.64 -10.36
CA ILE A 61 -10.31 -10.37 -9.88
C ILE A 61 -9.62 -11.02 -11.08
N HIS A 62 -8.31 -10.84 -11.19
CA HIS A 62 -7.47 -11.45 -12.23
C HIS A 62 -6.99 -12.83 -11.79
N GLU A 63 -6.64 -13.67 -12.77
CA GLU A 63 -5.99 -14.96 -12.48
C GLU A 63 -4.68 -14.76 -11.68
N PRO A 64 -4.41 -15.58 -10.66
CA PRO A 64 -3.17 -15.50 -9.89
C PRO A 64 -1.93 -15.66 -10.76
N LEU A 65 -0.88 -14.91 -10.44
CA LEU A 65 0.45 -15.12 -11.01
C LEU A 65 1.24 -16.16 -10.21
N PRO A 66 2.16 -16.91 -10.84
CA PRO A 66 3.05 -17.81 -10.12
C PRO A 66 3.83 -17.10 -9.01
N GLY A 67 4.11 -17.76 -7.88
CA GLY A 67 4.99 -17.17 -6.86
C GLY A 67 6.40 -16.88 -7.41
N LYS A 68 7.04 -15.78 -6.97
CA LYS A 68 8.45 -15.50 -7.25
C LYS A 68 9.34 -16.11 -6.16
N GLN A 69 10.52 -16.57 -6.56
CA GLN A 69 11.52 -17.07 -5.62
C GLN A 69 11.89 -15.96 -4.62
N HIS A 70 11.92 -16.28 -3.32
CA HIS A 70 12.18 -15.33 -2.23
C HIS A 70 11.13 -14.21 -2.05
N ASP A 71 9.91 -14.43 -2.53
CA ASP A 71 8.73 -13.68 -2.13
C ASP A 71 7.80 -14.61 -1.34
N SER A 72 7.56 -14.29 -0.08
CA SER A 72 6.69 -15.04 0.83
C SER A 72 5.25 -14.50 0.89
N ASN A 73 4.93 -13.47 0.11
CA ASN A 73 3.61 -12.86 0.13
C ASN A 73 2.62 -13.67 -0.72
N THR A 74 1.35 -13.63 -0.30
CA THR A 74 0.22 -14.08 -1.11
C THR A 74 -0.52 -12.86 -1.64
N TYR A 75 -0.76 -12.82 -2.95
CA TYR A 75 -1.38 -11.68 -3.63
C TYR A 75 -2.76 -12.04 -4.18
N THR A 76 -3.70 -11.10 -4.04
CA THR A 76 -4.90 -11.01 -4.86
C THR A 76 -4.70 -9.92 -5.90
N LEU A 77 -4.97 -10.23 -7.16
CA LEU A 77 -4.76 -9.33 -8.29
C LEU A 77 -6.11 -8.94 -8.86
N GLY A 78 -6.25 -7.69 -9.31
CA GLY A 78 -7.50 -7.23 -9.92
C GLY A 78 -7.38 -5.84 -10.48
N HIS A 79 -8.53 -5.18 -10.68
CA HIS A 79 -8.55 -3.78 -11.08
C HIS A 79 -9.64 -2.98 -10.39
N ILE A 80 -9.41 -1.67 -10.29
CA ILE A 80 -10.38 -0.65 -9.86
C ILE A 80 -10.30 0.48 -10.86
N GLY A 81 -11.39 0.69 -11.60
CA GLY A 81 -11.39 1.63 -12.73
C GLY A 81 -10.25 1.29 -13.71
N PRO A 82 -9.35 2.23 -14.03
CA PRO A 82 -8.24 1.98 -14.95
C PRO A 82 -6.97 1.42 -14.29
N HIS A 83 -6.97 1.18 -12.98
CA HIS A 83 -5.76 0.81 -12.22
C HIS A 83 -5.70 -0.70 -11.98
N ASN A 84 -4.51 -1.29 -12.16
CA ASN A 84 -4.26 -2.70 -11.87
C ASN A 84 -3.69 -2.83 -10.46
N ILE A 85 -4.43 -3.52 -9.60
CA ILE A 85 -4.21 -3.52 -8.15
C ILE A 85 -3.52 -4.82 -7.73
N ILE A 86 -2.52 -4.70 -6.85
CA ILE A 86 -1.95 -5.80 -6.08
C ILE A 86 -2.44 -5.67 -4.63
N ILE A 87 -3.25 -6.60 -4.16
CA ILE A 87 -3.66 -6.65 -2.75
C ILE A 87 -2.90 -7.76 -2.03
N CYS A 88 -2.31 -7.47 -0.86
CA CYS A 88 -1.81 -8.51 0.04
C CYS A 88 -2.19 -8.20 1.50
N CYS A 89 -2.08 -9.21 2.36
CA CYS A 89 -2.27 -9.08 3.79
C CYS A 89 -0.98 -9.44 4.52
N LEU A 90 -0.69 -8.76 5.63
CA LEU A 90 0.41 -9.14 6.52
C LEU A 90 0.15 -10.51 7.16
N PRO A 91 1.20 -11.31 7.40
CA PRO A 91 1.08 -12.56 8.16
C PRO A 91 0.81 -12.32 9.65
N SER A 92 1.28 -11.18 10.16
CA SER A 92 1.02 -10.66 11.50
C SER A 92 1.26 -9.14 11.48
N TYR A 93 0.58 -8.42 12.37
CA TYR A 93 0.69 -6.96 12.49
C TYR A 93 2.09 -6.51 12.91
N GLY A 94 2.32 -5.19 12.88
CA GLY A 94 3.57 -4.58 13.30
C GLY A 94 4.53 -4.22 12.15
N THR A 95 5.44 -3.30 12.45
CA THR A 95 6.27 -2.62 11.44
C THR A 95 7.26 -3.56 10.74
N ASN A 96 7.75 -4.59 11.43
CA ASN A 96 8.74 -5.53 10.88
C ASN A 96 8.13 -6.38 9.77
N ASN A 97 6.94 -6.94 10.01
CA ASN A 97 6.22 -7.71 9.00
C ASN A 97 5.80 -6.82 7.83
N ALA A 98 5.34 -5.61 8.13
CA ALA A 98 5.00 -4.61 7.13
C ALA A 98 6.18 -4.28 6.20
N ALA A 99 7.39 -4.13 6.75
CA ALA A 99 8.61 -3.89 5.98
C ALA A 99 8.99 -5.07 5.06
N VAL A 100 8.87 -6.31 5.55
CA VAL A 100 9.12 -7.52 4.75
C VAL A 100 8.14 -7.61 3.59
N VAL A 101 6.84 -7.45 3.87
CA VAL A 101 5.79 -7.51 2.87
C VAL A 101 5.97 -6.43 1.80
N ALA A 102 6.23 -5.19 2.21
CA ALA A 102 6.49 -4.09 1.29
C ALA A 102 7.72 -4.33 0.41
N SER A 103 8.81 -4.84 1.00
CA SER A 103 10.05 -5.14 0.27
C SER A 103 9.85 -6.24 -0.77
N ASN A 104 9.13 -7.29 -0.41
CA ASN A 104 8.78 -8.37 -1.32
C ASN A 104 7.89 -7.87 -2.47
N MET A 105 6.82 -7.13 -2.16
CA MET A 105 5.90 -6.56 -3.15
C MET A 105 6.64 -5.69 -4.16
N ARG A 106 7.53 -4.80 -3.69
CA ARG A 106 8.34 -3.93 -4.54
C ARG A 106 9.25 -4.71 -5.50
N ARG A 107 9.82 -5.84 -5.04
CA ARG A 107 10.69 -6.67 -5.89
C ARG A 107 9.92 -7.44 -6.94
N THR A 108 8.75 -7.96 -6.58
CA THR A 108 7.92 -8.81 -7.45
C THR A 108 7.16 -8.00 -8.50
N PHE A 109 6.68 -6.81 -8.13
CA PHE A 109 5.90 -5.93 -9.00
C PHE A 109 6.66 -4.62 -9.27
N PRO A 110 7.58 -4.60 -10.25
CA PRO A 110 8.39 -3.42 -10.53
C PRO A 110 7.58 -2.25 -11.13
N GLY A 111 6.34 -2.49 -11.57
CA GLY A 111 5.44 -1.47 -12.10
C GLY A 111 4.75 -0.60 -11.04
N ILE A 112 4.91 -0.90 -9.75
CA ILE A 112 4.26 -0.14 -8.67
C ILE A 112 4.74 1.32 -8.67
N GLN A 113 3.78 2.24 -8.80
CA GLN A 113 4.00 3.67 -8.73
C GLN A 113 3.78 4.21 -7.31
N PHE A 114 2.75 3.69 -6.64
CA PHE A 114 2.43 4.00 -5.26
C PHE A 114 1.68 2.84 -4.60
N THR A 115 1.61 2.90 -3.28
CA THR A 115 0.95 1.93 -2.43
C THR A 115 -0.07 2.64 -1.53
N MET A 116 -1.13 1.93 -1.16
CA MET A 116 -2.02 2.34 -0.09
C MET A 116 -1.94 1.30 1.03
N LEU A 117 -1.75 1.76 2.26
CA LEU A 117 -1.92 0.95 3.46
C LEU A 117 -3.32 1.23 3.98
N VAL A 118 -4.20 0.25 3.85
CA VAL A 118 -5.64 0.41 4.13
C VAL A 118 -6.03 -0.58 5.22
N GLY A 119 -6.66 -0.07 6.27
CA GLY A 119 -7.09 -0.91 7.38
C GLY A 119 -7.80 -0.14 8.47
N ILE A 120 -7.81 -0.68 9.68
CA ILE A 120 -8.41 -0.07 10.86
C ILE A 120 -7.37 0.61 11.74
N ALA A 121 -7.82 1.54 12.57
CA ALA A 121 -7.03 2.21 13.59
C ALA A 121 -7.88 2.56 14.81
N GLY A 122 -7.21 2.86 15.93
CA GLY A 122 -7.84 3.45 17.10
C GLY A 122 -7.78 4.97 17.03
N GLY A 123 -8.92 5.65 17.14
CA GLY A 123 -9.03 7.11 17.08
C GLY A 123 -8.54 7.80 18.35
N ALA A 124 -8.21 9.09 18.23
CA ALA A 124 -7.85 9.99 19.31
C ALA A 124 -8.76 11.22 19.30
N PRO A 125 -9.96 11.15 19.93
CA PRO A 125 -10.94 12.22 19.88
C PRO A 125 -10.64 13.34 20.89
N THR A 126 -9.49 14.01 20.75
CA THR A 126 -9.07 15.13 21.62
C THR A 126 -9.59 16.47 21.10
N ASN A 127 -8.94 17.00 20.06
CA ASN A 127 -9.25 18.32 19.48
C ASN A 127 -10.20 18.22 18.27
N VAL A 128 -10.47 17.01 17.81
CA VAL A 128 -11.32 16.71 16.64
C VAL A 128 -12.35 15.67 17.06
N ASP A 129 -13.62 15.89 16.70
CA ASP A 129 -14.71 14.93 16.91
C ASP A 129 -14.53 13.73 15.97
N ILE A 130 -13.63 12.81 16.33
CA ILE A 130 -13.43 11.53 15.65
C ILE A 130 -14.41 10.52 16.23
N ARG A 131 -15.11 9.79 15.36
CA ARG A 131 -16.10 8.78 15.74
C ARG A 131 -15.82 7.42 15.13
N LEU A 132 -16.41 6.38 15.71
CA LEU A 132 -16.32 5.04 15.15
C LEU A 132 -16.98 5.00 13.77
N GLY A 133 -16.31 4.35 12.81
CA GLY A 133 -16.68 4.35 11.40
C GLY A 133 -16.17 5.55 10.59
N ASP A 134 -15.61 6.60 11.21
CA ASP A 134 -14.93 7.66 10.46
C ASP A 134 -13.67 7.15 9.76
N VAL A 135 -13.19 7.88 8.75
CA VAL A 135 -11.92 7.62 8.07
C VAL A 135 -10.91 8.70 8.43
N VAL A 136 -9.67 8.28 8.71
CA VAL A 136 -8.51 9.16 8.81
C VAL A 136 -7.56 8.87 7.64
N VAL A 137 -7.23 9.92 6.89
CA VAL A 137 -6.28 9.88 5.78
C VAL A 137 -4.98 10.54 6.23
N GLY A 138 -3.90 9.77 6.25
CA GLY A 138 -2.60 10.17 6.75
C GLY A 138 -1.86 11.08 5.76
N THR A 139 -2.10 12.40 5.84
CA THR A 139 -1.29 13.40 5.11
C THR A 139 0.13 13.52 5.69
N ARG A 140 0.32 13.01 6.92
CA ARG A 140 1.62 12.78 7.56
C ARG A 140 1.55 11.53 8.44
N VAL A 141 2.65 10.77 8.52
CA VAL A 141 2.80 9.64 9.44
C VAL A 141 3.97 9.90 10.37
N VAL A 142 3.80 9.61 11.66
CA VAL A 142 4.87 9.73 12.66
C VAL A 142 5.08 8.38 13.33
N GLN A 143 6.32 7.88 13.32
CA GLN A 143 6.66 6.73 14.15
C GLN A 143 6.83 7.19 15.61
N TYR A 144 5.84 6.93 16.45
CA TYR A 144 5.78 7.56 17.78
C TYR A 144 6.63 6.85 18.83
N ASP A 145 6.98 5.57 18.60
CA ASP A 145 7.71 4.71 19.53
C ASP A 145 9.22 4.63 19.26
N MET A 146 9.70 5.30 18.20
CA MET A 146 11.12 5.33 17.84
C MET A 146 11.77 6.65 18.24
N GLY A 147 12.72 6.55 19.17
CA GLY A 147 13.48 7.70 19.62
C GLY A 147 14.56 7.33 20.63
N LYS A 148 15.22 8.35 21.15
CA LYS A 148 16.19 8.22 22.24
C LYS A 148 15.48 8.51 23.55
N THR A 149 15.63 7.63 24.53
CA THR A 149 15.25 7.95 25.90
C THR A 149 16.24 8.98 26.44
N VAL A 150 15.73 10.15 26.84
CA VAL A 150 16.49 11.23 27.48
C VAL A 150 16.16 11.29 28.97
N GLU A 151 16.70 12.30 29.68
CA GLU A 151 16.47 12.49 31.11
C GLU A 151 14.97 12.38 31.48
N ASN A 152 14.70 11.76 32.62
CA ASN A 152 13.35 11.48 33.14
C ASN A 152 12.52 10.53 32.27
N GLY A 153 13.16 9.70 31.43
CA GLY A 153 12.47 8.67 30.66
C GLY A 153 11.68 9.18 29.45
N LYS A 154 11.80 10.47 29.11
CA LYS A 154 11.13 11.06 27.94
C LYS A 154 11.75 10.51 26.65
N VAL A 155 10.93 10.28 25.63
CA VAL A 155 11.42 9.83 24.32
C VAL A 155 11.58 11.03 23.40
N GLN A 156 12.83 11.35 23.04
CA GLN A 156 13.13 12.28 21.97
C GLN A 156 13.04 11.54 20.63
N ARG A 157 12.01 11.81 19.83
CA ARG A 157 11.80 11.15 18.54
C ARG A 157 12.88 11.59 17.54
N THR A 158 13.48 10.62 16.86
CA THR A 158 14.61 10.84 15.93
C THR A 158 14.34 10.33 14.52
N GLY A 159 13.21 9.64 14.30
CA GLY A 159 12.85 9.08 13.00
C GLY A 159 12.22 10.11 12.07
N SER A 160 12.51 9.99 10.77
CA SER A 160 11.76 10.64 9.71
C SER A 160 11.19 9.57 8.78
N LEU A 161 9.92 9.73 8.43
CA LEU A 161 9.24 8.93 7.43
C LEU A 161 8.98 9.78 6.19
N ASN A 162 9.03 9.17 5.01
CA ASN A 162 8.60 9.85 3.79
C ASN A 162 7.13 10.28 3.88
N GLY A 163 6.77 11.34 3.17
CA GLY A 163 5.38 11.76 3.02
C GLY A 163 4.65 10.97 1.93
N PRO A 164 3.30 11.09 1.86
CA PRO A 164 2.53 10.49 0.79
C PRO A 164 2.93 11.02 -0.60
N PRO A 165 2.81 10.20 -1.66
CA PRO A 165 3.08 10.61 -3.04
C PRO A 165 2.25 11.83 -3.47
N GLN A 166 2.87 12.75 -4.21
CA GLN A 166 2.21 13.97 -4.68
C GLN A 166 0.95 13.69 -5.51
N ILE A 167 0.98 12.65 -6.34
CA ILE A 167 -0.19 12.22 -7.13
C ILE A 167 -1.41 11.94 -6.23
N LEU A 168 -1.21 11.27 -5.10
CA LEU A 168 -2.28 10.99 -4.14
C LEU A 168 -2.71 12.24 -3.38
N LEU A 169 -1.78 13.14 -3.04
CA LEU A 169 -2.13 14.42 -2.39
C LEU A 169 -2.99 15.30 -3.30
N THR A 170 -2.73 15.33 -4.60
CA THR A 170 -3.57 16.08 -5.57
C THR A 170 -4.95 15.44 -5.74
N ALA A 171 -5.04 14.11 -5.76
CA ALA A 171 -6.31 13.38 -5.79
C ALA A 171 -7.14 13.64 -4.52
N ILE A 172 -6.50 13.66 -3.34
CA ILE A 172 -7.12 14.02 -2.06
C ILE A 172 -7.72 15.44 -2.13
N ALA A 173 -6.96 16.42 -2.61
CA ALA A 173 -7.45 17.81 -2.71
C ALA A 173 -8.71 17.91 -3.59
N LYS A 174 -8.76 17.16 -4.69
CA LYS A 174 -9.92 17.09 -5.58
C LYS A 174 -11.12 16.40 -4.93
N LEU A 175 -10.89 15.33 -4.18
CA LEU A 175 -11.94 14.61 -3.45
C LEU A 175 -12.51 15.46 -2.30
N GLN A 176 -11.67 16.19 -1.57
CA GLN A 176 -12.09 17.13 -0.52
C GLN A 176 -13.06 18.20 -1.03
N ALA A 177 -12.82 18.73 -2.23
CA ALA A 177 -13.70 19.69 -2.87
C ALA A 177 -15.10 19.12 -3.20
N GLN A 178 -15.26 17.78 -3.18
CA GLN A 178 -16.52 17.07 -3.45
C GLN A 178 -17.06 16.30 -2.23
N SER A 179 -16.55 16.60 -1.02
CA SER A 179 -16.73 15.81 0.20
C SER A 179 -18.19 15.39 0.49
N LYS A 180 -19.15 16.33 0.52
CA LYS A 180 -20.56 16.04 0.82
C LYS A 180 -21.18 15.01 -0.13
N SER A 181 -20.98 15.18 -1.44
CA SER A 181 -21.51 14.21 -2.42
C SER A 181 -20.83 12.85 -2.32
N ARG A 182 -19.54 12.81 -1.96
CA ARG A 182 -18.75 11.58 -1.90
C ARG A 182 -19.07 10.74 -0.68
N GLN A 183 -19.35 11.36 0.47
CA GLN A 183 -19.80 10.64 1.67
C GLN A 183 -21.08 9.82 1.42
N ASN A 184 -22.04 10.38 0.67
CA ASN A 184 -23.27 9.66 0.29
C ASN A 184 -22.97 8.49 -0.66
N ILE A 185 -22.05 8.67 -1.61
CA ILE A 185 -21.63 7.60 -2.53
C ILE A 185 -20.98 6.45 -1.76
N LEU A 186 -20.12 6.75 -0.79
CA LEU A 186 -19.50 5.72 0.04
C LEU A 186 -20.54 4.90 0.82
N ALA A 187 -21.54 5.55 1.41
CA ALA A 187 -22.62 4.84 2.11
C ALA A 187 -23.38 3.88 1.18
N LEU A 188 -23.67 4.29 -0.05
CA LEU A 188 -24.32 3.45 -1.06
C LEU A 188 -23.44 2.25 -1.44
N VAL A 189 -22.17 2.49 -1.79
CA VAL A 189 -21.21 1.43 -2.16
C VAL A 189 -21.08 0.41 -1.05
N LEU A 190 -20.98 0.84 0.21
CA LEU A 190 -20.90 -0.05 1.36
C LEU A 190 -22.15 -0.95 1.47
N SER A 191 -23.34 -0.36 1.33
CA SER A 191 -24.60 -1.12 1.39
C SER A 191 -24.72 -2.15 0.27
N GLU A 192 -24.35 -1.80 -0.98
CA GLU A 192 -24.36 -2.71 -2.13
C GLU A 192 -23.39 -3.88 -1.94
N LYS A 193 -22.29 -3.66 -1.23
CA LYS A 193 -21.29 -4.68 -0.90
C LYS A 193 -21.61 -5.47 0.38
N GLY A 194 -22.74 -5.17 1.04
CA GLY A 194 -23.20 -5.87 2.25
C GLY A 194 -22.52 -5.42 3.54
N PHE A 195 -21.84 -4.27 3.54
CA PHE A 195 -21.25 -3.70 4.75
C PHE A 195 -22.20 -2.67 5.36
N TYR A 196 -22.77 -3.02 6.51
CA TYR A 196 -23.74 -2.19 7.22
C TYR A 196 -23.10 -1.49 8.40
N ARG A 197 -23.47 -0.22 8.59
CA ARG A 197 -23.04 0.55 9.76
C ARG A 197 -23.64 -0.07 11.03
N PRO A 198 -22.83 -0.32 12.08
CA PRO A 198 -23.35 -0.68 13.40
C PRO A 198 -24.29 0.40 13.95
N ASP A 199 -25.15 0.02 14.89
CA ASP A 199 -26.04 0.98 15.56
C ASP A 199 -25.22 2.14 16.15
N PRO A 200 -25.51 3.41 15.80
CA PRO A 200 -24.83 4.57 16.36
C PRO A 200 -24.82 4.61 17.90
N ALA A 201 -25.78 3.98 18.58
CA ALA A 201 -25.80 3.86 20.04
C ALA A 201 -24.63 3.02 20.61
N THR A 202 -23.93 2.27 19.75
CA THR A 202 -22.73 1.50 20.12
C THR A 202 -21.43 2.29 19.92
N ASP A 203 -21.50 3.53 19.44
CA ASP A 203 -20.39 4.49 19.44
C ASP A 203 -20.26 5.14 20.83
N LEU A 204 -19.55 4.42 21.72
CA LEU A 204 -19.37 4.80 23.11
C LEU A 204 -17.96 5.35 23.35
N LEU A 205 -17.87 6.67 23.57
CA LEU A 205 -16.66 7.33 24.05
C LEU A 205 -16.83 7.68 25.52
N PHE A 206 -16.02 7.08 26.38
CA PHE A 206 -15.98 7.36 27.81
C PHE A 206 -14.97 8.47 28.13
N GLU A 207 -15.16 9.13 29.27
CA GLU A 207 -14.19 10.06 29.84
C GLU A 207 -12.82 9.38 30.01
N SER A 208 -11.73 10.11 29.77
CA SER A 208 -10.39 9.51 29.75
C SER A 208 -9.91 8.99 31.09
N THR A 209 -10.52 9.43 32.20
CA THR A 209 -10.23 8.95 33.56
C THR A 209 -11.05 7.71 33.94
N TYR A 210 -12.02 7.31 33.12
CA TYR A 210 -12.81 6.11 33.36
C TYR A 210 -12.13 4.92 32.70
N GLU A 211 -11.61 4.01 33.52
CA GLU A 211 -10.97 2.79 33.06
C GLU A 211 -11.95 1.62 33.06
N HIS A 212 -11.87 0.79 32.02
CA HIS A 212 -12.71 -0.39 31.91
C HIS A 212 -12.31 -1.41 32.99
N THR A 213 -13.22 -1.70 33.92
CA THR A 213 -12.92 -2.48 35.13
C THR A 213 -12.91 -4.00 34.91
N ASN A 214 -13.51 -4.48 33.81
CA ASN A 214 -13.64 -5.91 33.53
C ASN A 214 -12.70 -6.38 32.42
N LEU A 215 -12.26 -7.63 32.53
CA LEU A 215 -11.55 -8.36 31.46
C LEU A 215 -12.48 -8.73 30.29
N ASP A 216 -13.79 -8.53 30.43
CA ASP A 216 -14.75 -8.71 29.34
C ASP A 216 -14.45 -7.73 28.20
N SER A 217 -14.62 -8.21 26.97
CA SER A 217 -14.34 -7.42 25.76
C SER A 217 -15.49 -6.46 25.37
N THR A 218 -16.44 -6.20 26.28
CA THR A 218 -17.66 -5.43 25.97
C THR A 218 -17.97 -4.39 27.04
N CYS A 219 -18.49 -3.23 26.62
CA CYS A 219 -18.85 -2.14 27.53
C CYS A 219 -20.26 -2.25 28.10
N ARG A 220 -20.87 -3.44 28.13
CA ARG A 220 -22.26 -3.64 28.61
C ARG A 220 -22.45 -3.31 30.09
N SER A 221 -21.38 -3.47 30.87
CA SER A 221 -21.37 -3.21 32.32
C SER A 221 -20.69 -1.89 32.67
N CYS A 222 -20.32 -1.08 31.68
CA CYS A 222 -19.73 0.22 31.92
C CYS A 222 -20.78 1.21 32.43
N ASP A 223 -20.35 2.15 33.27
CA ASP A 223 -21.18 3.24 33.74
C ASP A 223 -21.41 4.25 32.60
N LEU A 224 -22.64 4.24 32.06
CA LEU A 224 -23.02 5.13 30.96
C LEU A 224 -23.05 6.60 31.36
N SER A 225 -23.03 6.93 32.66
CA SER A 225 -22.89 8.33 33.11
C SER A 225 -21.51 8.91 32.83
N MET A 226 -20.50 8.05 32.61
CA MET A 226 -19.13 8.43 32.25
C MET A 226 -18.94 8.63 30.73
N LEU A 227 -20.03 8.66 29.94
CA LEU A 227 -19.95 8.93 28.51
C LEU A 227 -19.72 10.42 28.24
N VAL A 228 -18.78 10.71 27.35
CA VAL A 228 -18.51 12.08 26.89
C VAL A 228 -19.72 12.59 26.11
N GLN A 229 -20.28 13.70 26.56
CA GLN A 229 -21.35 14.40 25.85
C GLN A 229 -20.80 15.03 24.58
N ARG A 230 -21.32 14.60 23.42
CA ARG A 230 -20.91 15.09 22.10
C ARG A 230 -22.12 15.64 21.34
N PRO A 231 -21.98 16.70 20.53
CA PRO A 231 -23.06 17.19 19.69
C PRO A 231 -23.60 16.10 18.77
N GLN A 232 -24.90 16.09 18.53
CA GLN A 232 -25.49 15.19 17.54
C GLN A 232 -24.93 15.56 16.14
N ARG A 233 -24.55 14.55 15.35
CA ARG A 233 -24.25 14.74 13.93
C ARG A 233 -25.54 14.67 13.12
N ASP A 234 -25.57 15.36 11.99
CA ASP A 234 -26.72 15.33 11.08
C ASP A 234 -26.83 13.95 10.43
N GLY A 235 -27.70 13.08 10.96
CA GLY A 235 -27.93 11.72 10.43
C GLY A 235 -26.73 10.77 10.57
N ASP A 236 -26.64 9.77 9.68
CA ASP A 236 -25.55 8.78 9.63
C ASP A 236 -24.28 9.31 8.93
N GLU A 237 -23.93 10.58 9.18
CA GLU A 237 -22.82 11.25 8.49
C GLU A 237 -21.47 10.54 8.76
N LEU A 238 -20.93 9.94 7.71
CA LEU A 238 -19.55 9.45 7.65
C LEU A 238 -18.61 10.65 7.51
N LYS A 239 -17.62 10.82 8.41
CA LYS A 239 -16.61 11.89 8.27
C LYS A 239 -15.26 11.36 7.83
N ILE A 240 -14.58 12.17 7.02
CA ILE A 240 -13.22 11.93 6.55
C ILE A 240 -12.34 13.03 7.13
N HIS A 241 -11.36 12.62 7.92
CA HIS A 241 -10.39 13.48 8.57
C HIS A 241 -9.05 13.36 7.86
N TYR A 242 -8.31 14.45 7.77
CA TYR A 242 -7.01 14.49 7.09
C TYR A 242 -5.98 15.04 8.07
N GLY A 243 -4.92 14.27 8.33
CA GLY A 243 -3.94 14.70 9.30
C GLY A 243 -2.89 13.66 9.63
N VAL A 244 -2.41 13.73 10.88
CA VAL A 244 -1.28 12.94 11.34
C VAL A 244 -1.77 11.59 11.87
N ILE A 245 -1.18 10.51 11.37
CA ILE A 245 -1.37 9.15 11.88
C ILE A 245 -0.10 8.74 12.66
N ALA A 246 -0.28 8.22 13.87
CA ALA A 246 0.83 7.72 14.67
C ALA A 246 1.01 6.21 14.44
N SER A 247 2.22 5.81 14.09
CA SER A 247 2.60 4.43 13.80
C SER A 247 3.57 3.88 14.84
N GLY A 248 3.39 2.64 15.27
CA GLY A 248 4.32 1.98 16.20
C GLY A 248 3.89 0.57 16.59
N ASN A 249 4.78 -0.19 17.23
CA ASN A 249 4.50 -1.58 17.64
C ASN A 249 3.78 -1.70 18.99
N GLN A 250 3.42 -0.59 19.63
CA GLN A 250 2.65 -0.61 20.87
C GLN A 250 1.15 -0.48 20.58
N VAL A 251 0.34 -1.30 21.25
CA VAL A 251 -1.11 -1.12 21.27
C VAL A 251 -1.45 -0.12 22.35
N ILE A 252 -2.00 1.03 21.97
CA ILE A 252 -2.50 2.01 22.94
C ILE A 252 -3.88 1.55 23.43
N ARG A 253 -3.96 1.32 24.75
CA ARG A 253 -5.14 0.85 25.48
C ARG A 253 -5.32 1.62 26.79
N HIS A 254 -5.00 2.92 26.79
CA HIS A 254 -5.07 3.78 27.98
C HIS A 254 -5.35 5.22 27.53
N ALA A 255 -6.52 5.75 27.92
CA ALA A 255 -7.05 6.99 27.36
C ALA A 255 -6.19 8.21 27.70
N ILE A 256 -5.65 8.30 28.92
CA ILE A 256 -4.76 9.41 29.30
C ILE A 256 -3.47 9.39 28.48
N THR A 257 -2.87 8.21 28.26
CA THR A 257 -1.67 8.08 27.42
C THR A 257 -1.97 8.46 25.98
N ARG A 258 -3.12 8.02 25.44
CA ARG A 258 -3.62 8.41 24.12
C ARG A 258 -3.71 9.93 24.01
N ASP A 259 -4.34 10.60 24.98
CA ASP A 259 -4.57 12.05 24.95
C ASP A 259 -3.27 12.84 25.00
N ILE A 260 -2.33 12.44 25.88
CA ILE A 260 -0.99 13.05 25.96
C ILE A 260 -0.25 12.94 24.61
N LEU A 261 -0.25 11.76 24.00
CA LEU A 261 0.41 11.54 22.71
C LEU A 261 -0.31 12.29 21.57
N ALA A 262 -1.63 12.37 21.61
CA ALA A 262 -2.44 13.10 20.64
C ALA A 262 -2.13 14.60 20.67
N GLU A 263 -2.03 15.19 21.86
CA GLU A 263 -1.64 16.58 22.06
C GLU A 263 -0.19 16.84 21.64
N GLU A 264 0.74 15.99 22.05
CA GLU A 264 2.17 16.13 21.72
C GLU A 264 2.44 16.06 20.21
N LEU A 265 1.75 15.17 19.50
CA LEU A 265 2.02 14.88 18.08
C LEU A 265 1.04 15.53 17.11
N GLY A 266 -0.07 16.09 17.61
CA GLY A 266 -1.18 16.56 16.79
C GLY A 266 -1.79 15.44 15.96
N MET A 267 -1.86 14.22 16.51
CA MET A 267 -2.28 13.01 15.81
C MET A 267 -3.77 12.70 16.00
N LEU A 268 -4.32 11.99 15.01
CA LEU A 268 -5.75 11.68 14.92
C LEU A 268 -6.06 10.22 15.22
N CYS A 269 -5.15 9.29 14.91
CA CYS A 269 -5.34 7.86 15.19
C CYS A 269 -4.02 7.07 15.25
N PHE A 270 -4.06 5.95 15.98
CA PHE A 270 -2.94 5.03 16.16
C PHE A 270 -3.12 3.78 15.29
N GLU A 271 -2.07 3.40 14.57
CA GLU A 271 -1.95 2.13 13.84
C GLU A 271 -0.53 1.55 13.99
N MET A 272 -0.27 0.36 13.43
CA MET A 272 0.92 -0.42 13.80
C MET A 272 1.85 -0.80 12.63
N GLU A 273 1.58 -0.35 11.40
CA GLU A 273 2.26 -0.88 10.21
C GLU A 273 3.02 0.18 9.43
N ALA A 274 2.48 1.40 9.31
CA ALA A 274 2.95 2.40 8.35
C ALA A 274 4.44 2.72 8.45
N ALA A 275 4.99 2.82 9.65
CA ALA A 275 6.41 3.11 9.86
C ALA A 275 7.35 2.10 9.18
N GLY A 276 6.91 0.84 8.99
CA GLY A 276 7.66 -0.17 8.26
C GLY A 276 7.57 -0.05 6.72
N ILE A 277 6.57 0.67 6.21
CA ILE A 277 6.25 0.74 4.78
C ILE A 277 6.72 2.06 4.15
N MET A 278 6.52 3.20 4.82
CA MET A 278 6.66 4.55 4.21
C MET A 278 8.05 4.81 3.61
N ASN A 279 9.11 4.20 4.13
CA ASN A 279 10.47 4.36 3.63
C ASN A 279 10.86 3.31 2.56
N THR A 280 10.02 2.30 2.34
CA THR A 280 10.24 1.21 1.37
C THR A 280 9.44 1.42 0.09
N LEU A 281 8.19 1.88 0.22
CA LEU A 281 7.25 2.15 -0.88
C LEU A 281 6.66 3.55 -0.73
N PRO A 282 6.46 4.30 -1.85
CA PRO A 282 5.68 5.53 -1.82
C PRO A 282 4.25 5.21 -1.39
N CYS A 283 3.81 5.63 -0.20
CA CYS A 283 2.62 5.09 0.44
C CYS A 283 1.68 6.18 0.98
N LEU A 284 0.37 5.97 0.84
CA LEU A 284 -0.67 6.69 1.56
C LEU A 284 -1.32 5.76 2.59
N VAL A 285 -1.53 6.25 3.81
CA VAL A 285 -2.17 5.49 4.88
C VAL A 285 -3.62 5.94 5.02
N ILE A 286 -4.56 4.99 4.99
CA ILE A 286 -6.01 5.22 5.08
C ILE A 286 -6.54 4.30 6.17
N ARG A 287 -7.12 4.88 7.23
CA ARG A 287 -7.56 4.11 8.40
C ARG A 287 -9.01 4.38 8.75
N GLY A 288 -9.80 3.33 8.85
CA GLY A 288 -11.14 3.38 9.44
C GLY A 288 -11.06 3.27 10.96
N ILE A 289 -11.81 4.09 11.68
CA ILE A 289 -11.74 4.12 13.14
C ILE A 289 -12.66 3.04 13.73
N CYS A 290 -12.06 2.06 14.43
CA CYS A 290 -12.79 0.94 15.02
C CYS A 290 -12.86 0.95 16.55
N ASP A 291 -12.04 1.78 17.19
CA ASP A 291 -12.01 1.98 18.64
C ASP A 291 -11.39 3.34 19.00
N TYR A 292 -11.28 3.66 20.29
CA TYR A 292 -10.75 4.92 20.79
C TYR A 292 -9.39 4.84 21.49
N SER A 293 -8.58 3.81 21.20
CA SER A 293 -7.24 3.65 21.78
C SER A 293 -7.21 3.70 23.32
N ASP A 294 -8.25 3.18 23.97
CA ASP A 294 -8.41 3.20 25.42
C ASP A 294 -8.70 1.79 25.97
N SER A 295 -9.09 1.70 27.24
CA SER A 295 -9.45 0.43 27.89
C SER A 295 -10.71 -0.25 27.31
N HIS A 296 -11.58 0.53 26.64
CA HIS A 296 -12.91 0.13 26.16
C HIS A 296 -12.90 -0.46 24.75
N LYS A 297 -11.72 -0.61 24.13
CA LYS A 297 -11.52 -1.23 22.82
C LYS A 297 -12.26 -2.57 22.71
N ASN A 298 -13.05 -2.72 21.65
CA ASN A 298 -13.75 -3.94 21.29
C ASN A 298 -13.73 -4.14 19.77
N LYS A 299 -14.22 -5.30 19.30
CA LYS A 299 -14.14 -5.67 17.88
C LYS A 299 -15.40 -5.32 17.06
N HIS A 300 -16.42 -4.74 17.68
CA HIS A 300 -17.75 -4.60 17.08
C HIS A 300 -17.73 -3.76 15.78
N TRP A 301 -16.90 -2.72 15.75
CA TRP A 301 -16.82 -1.78 14.63
C TRP A 301 -15.78 -2.15 13.57
N GLN A 302 -14.98 -3.20 13.77
CA GLN A 302 -13.81 -3.47 12.92
C GLN A 302 -14.18 -3.77 11.46
N GLU A 303 -15.22 -4.57 11.23
CA GLU A 303 -15.65 -4.93 9.87
C GLU A 303 -16.11 -3.70 9.09
N TYR A 304 -17.00 -2.90 9.68
CA TYR A 304 -17.49 -1.68 9.04
C TYR A 304 -16.37 -0.65 8.86
N ALA A 305 -15.53 -0.42 9.87
CA ALA A 305 -14.39 0.51 9.76
C ALA A 305 -13.42 0.11 8.64
N ALA A 306 -13.10 -1.18 8.52
CA ALA A 306 -12.28 -1.70 7.42
C ALA A 306 -12.94 -1.47 6.05
N ALA A 307 -14.24 -1.73 5.94
CA ALA A 307 -15.00 -1.53 4.72
C ALA A 307 -15.03 -0.06 4.28
N VAL A 308 -15.26 0.87 5.21
CA VAL A 308 -15.30 2.30 4.90
C VAL A 308 -13.92 2.79 4.43
N ALA A 309 -12.84 2.35 5.08
CA ALA A 309 -11.47 2.67 4.66
C ALA A 309 -11.18 2.14 3.25
N ALA A 310 -11.58 0.91 2.94
CA ALA A 310 -11.44 0.31 1.62
C ALA A 310 -12.27 1.03 0.56
N ALA A 311 -13.52 1.39 0.87
CA ALA A 311 -14.38 2.15 -0.04
C ALA A 311 -13.79 3.53 -0.35
N TYR A 312 -13.26 4.24 0.67
CA TYR A 312 -12.57 5.50 0.45
C TYR A 312 -11.33 5.34 -0.44
N ALA A 313 -10.52 4.29 -0.21
CA ALA A 313 -9.33 4.02 -1.03
C ALA A 313 -9.69 3.76 -2.50
N ALA A 314 -10.78 3.00 -2.75
CA ALA A 314 -11.28 2.75 -4.10
C ALA A 314 -11.82 4.03 -4.76
N ASP A 315 -12.57 4.86 -4.03
CA ASP A 315 -13.10 6.13 -4.53
C ASP A 315 -11.97 7.12 -4.88
N LEU A 316 -10.92 7.18 -4.04
CA LEU A 316 -9.73 8.00 -4.29
C LEU A 316 -9.06 7.65 -5.64
N LEU A 317 -8.99 6.36 -5.99
CA LEU A 317 -8.42 5.91 -7.27
C LEU A 317 -9.18 6.44 -8.49
N SER A 318 -10.48 6.76 -8.36
CA SER A 318 -11.26 7.38 -9.45
C SER A 318 -10.80 8.81 -9.78
N PHE A 319 -10.02 9.43 -8.90
CA PHE A 319 -9.43 10.75 -9.08
C PHE A 319 -7.96 10.71 -9.48
N VAL A 320 -7.33 9.54 -9.49
CA VAL A 320 -5.95 9.35 -9.93
C VAL A 320 -5.98 9.01 -11.43
N HIS A 321 -5.35 9.86 -12.25
CA HIS A 321 -5.30 9.64 -13.69
C HIS A 321 -4.39 8.47 -14.04
N ALA A 322 -4.88 7.61 -14.93
CA ALA A 322 -4.11 6.52 -15.50
C ALA A 322 -3.02 7.01 -16.48
N SER A 323 -3.05 8.25 -16.96
CA SER A 323 -2.10 8.74 -17.98
C SER A 323 -0.68 9.06 -17.47
N ASP A 324 -0.43 8.96 -16.16
CA ASP A 324 0.94 8.91 -15.62
C ASP A 324 1.53 7.47 -15.69
N ILE A 325 0.75 6.51 -16.24
CA ILE A 325 1.15 5.14 -16.52
C ILE A 325 1.74 5.13 -17.92
N ASN A 326 3.07 5.02 -18.00
CA ASN A 326 3.80 4.91 -19.25
C ASN A 326 3.21 3.77 -20.10
N THR A 327 2.45 4.12 -21.13
CA THR A 327 2.01 3.19 -22.17
C THR A 327 3.23 2.80 -23.01
N GLY A 328 4.06 1.92 -22.45
CA GLY A 328 4.82 1.00 -23.27
C GLY A 328 3.84 0.01 -23.87
N SER A 329 3.12 0.40 -24.93
CA SER A 329 2.32 -0.55 -25.70
C SER A 329 3.23 -1.71 -26.14
N PRO A 330 2.89 -2.97 -25.86
CA PRO A 330 3.51 -4.08 -26.55
C PRO A 330 3.06 -3.98 -28.01
N ILE A 331 3.99 -3.64 -28.90
CA ILE A 331 3.77 -3.71 -30.35
C ILE A 331 3.58 -5.19 -30.68
N PHE A 332 2.33 -5.65 -30.78
CA PHE A 332 2.00 -6.84 -31.56
C PHE A 332 1.98 -6.43 -33.03
N THR A 333 3.06 -6.71 -33.75
CA THR A 333 3.03 -6.78 -35.22
C THR A 333 3.15 -8.25 -35.61
N SER A 334 2.01 -8.87 -35.91
CA SER A 334 1.96 -9.94 -36.90
C SER A 334 2.04 -9.26 -38.27
N ASP A 335 3.22 -9.32 -38.89
CA ASP A 335 3.36 -9.90 -40.23
C ASP A 335 4.79 -9.71 -40.72
N HIS A 336 5.23 -10.75 -41.42
CA HIS A 336 6.51 -10.85 -42.09
C HIS A 336 6.81 -9.62 -42.96
N ASP A 337 7.82 -8.84 -42.58
CA ASP A 337 8.87 -8.48 -43.53
C ASP A 337 10.16 -8.08 -42.83
N SER A 338 11.25 -8.55 -43.40
CA SER A 338 12.62 -8.37 -42.97
C SER A 338 13.00 -6.90 -42.76
N ASN A 339 13.30 -6.52 -41.52
CA ASN A 339 14.42 -5.63 -41.15
C ASN A 339 14.54 -5.52 -39.63
N ILE A 340 15.58 -6.17 -39.08
CA ILE A 340 16.05 -5.97 -37.72
C ILE A 340 16.49 -4.52 -37.58
N ASN A 341 15.94 -3.76 -36.63
CA ASN A 341 16.62 -2.58 -36.11
C ASN A 341 16.36 -2.38 -34.62
N TRP A 342 17.23 -2.98 -33.83
CA TRP A 342 17.45 -2.61 -32.44
C TRP A 342 18.34 -1.37 -32.44
N SER A 343 17.93 -0.28 -31.77
CA SER A 343 18.85 0.84 -31.51
C SER A 343 18.88 1.20 -30.03
N LEU A 344 19.31 0.23 -29.20
CA LEU A 344 20.33 0.52 -28.18
C LEU A 344 21.63 0.76 -28.94
N GLY A 345 22.12 2.01 -28.98
CA GLY A 345 23.34 2.38 -29.72
C GLY A 345 23.25 3.58 -30.66
N GLY A 346 22.41 4.58 -30.35
CA GLY A 346 22.31 5.80 -31.16
C GLY A 346 23.38 6.85 -30.83
N ASN A 347 23.86 7.57 -31.85
CA ASN A 347 24.78 8.71 -31.68
C ASN A 347 24.01 10.02 -31.44
N ALA A 348 24.35 10.77 -30.38
CA ALA A 348 23.73 12.05 -30.04
C ALA A 348 24.62 13.26 -30.40
N ARG A 349 23.99 14.35 -30.90
CA ARG A 349 24.60 15.68 -31.08
C ARG A 349 23.89 16.67 -30.14
N GLY A 350 24.60 17.14 -29.11
CA GLY A 350 24.11 18.11 -28.13
C GLY A 350 23.30 17.56 -26.95
N GLY A 351 23.22 16.23 -26.79
CA GLY A 351 22.46 15.57 -25.72
C GLY A 351 23.10 14.28 -25.24
N ASP A 352 22.52 13.67 -24.20
CA ASP A 352 23.06 12.47 -23.55
C ASP A 352 22.73 11.17 -24.32
N ALA A 353 23.66 10.22 -24.36
CA ALA A 353 23.50 8.92 -25.03
C ALA A 353 23.64 7.73 -24.06
N TYR A 354 22.81 6.70 -24.25
CA TYR A 354 22.88 5.42 -23.53
C TYR A 354 23.18 4.29 -24.53
N GLY A 355 24.38 3.72 -24.44
CA GLY A 355 24.89 2.66 -25.31
C GLY A 355 25.49 3.11 -26.66
N GLY A 356 25.61 4.42 -26.91
CA GLY A 356 26.14 4.99 -28.17
C GLY A 356 26.95 6.28 -27.94
N ASN A 357 27.45 6.91 -29.00
CA ASN A 357 28.41 8.02 -28.88
C ASN A 357 27.72 9.39 -28.75
N ALA A 358 28.23 10.28 -27.91
CA ALA A 358 27.75 11.65 -27.75
C ALA A 358 28.76 12.68 -28.28
N SER A 359 28.26 13.78 -28.85
CA SER A 359 29.05 14.95 -29.25
C SER A 359 28.41 16.21 -28.65
N GLY A 360 29.06 16.81 -27.66
CA GLY A 360 28.56 17.94 -26.86
C GLY A 360 27.65 17.56 -25.69
N GLY A 361 27.55 16.27 -25.33
CA GLY A 361 26.74 15.74 -24.23
C GLY A 361 27.37 14.50 -23.59
N ASN A 362 26.74 13.89 -22.58
CA ASN A 362 27.32 12.78 -21.82
C ASN A 362 27.01 11.42 -22.46
N ALA A 363 27.90 10.44 -22.33
CA ALA A 363 27.69 9.07 -22.81
C ALA A 363 27.77 8.05 -21.66
N ARG A 364 26.85 7.06 -21.64
CA ARG A 364 26.93 5.87 -20.78
C ARG A 364 27.03 4.61 -21.64
N GLY A 365 28.18 3.94 -21.60
CA GLY A 365 28.47 2.74 -22.40
C GLY A 365 28.88 3.03 -23.86
N GLY A 366 29.32 4.25 -24.16
CA GLY A 366 29.83 4.69 -25.47
C GLY A 366 30.74 5.92 -25.34
N ASP A 367 31.25 6.45 -26.45
CA ASP A 367 32.26 7.52 -26.44
C ASP A 367 31.65 8.93 -26.38
N ALA A 368 32.30 9.87 -25.71
CA ALA A 368 31.89 11.28 -25.66
C ALA A 368 32.96 12.23 -26.25
N ARG A 369 32.54 13.19 -27.06
CA ARG A 369 33.37 14.32 -27.53
C ARG A 369 32.83 15.64 -26.96
N GLY A 370 33.60 16.31 -26.11
CA GLY A 370 33.23 17.56 -25.43
C GLY A 370 32.27 17.41 -24.25
N GLY A 371 32.07 16.19 -23.75
CA GLY A 371 31.21 15.86 -22.59
C GLY A 371 31.75 14.64 -21.81
N ASP A 372 31.07 14.23 -20.74
CA ASP A 372 31.59 13.16 -19.86
C ASP A 372 31.17 11.75 -20.34
N ALA A 373 32.08 10.77 -20.24
CA ALA A 373 31.83 9.37 -20.58
C ALA A 373 31.88 8.45 -19.34
N ARG A 374 30.97 7.48 -19.24
CA ARG A 374 31.02 6.37 -18.26
C ARG A 374 31.07 5.03 -18.99
N GLY A 375 32.16 4.28 -18.79
CA GLY A 375 32.39 2.99 -19.44
C GLY A 375 32.75 3.06 -20.93
N GLY A 376 33.19 4.23 -21.42
CA GLY A 376 33.67 4.49 -22.79
C GLY A 376 34.72 5.62 -22.79
N ALA A 377 35.21 6.02 -23.97
CA ALA A 377 36.29 7.01 -24.08
C ALA A 377 35.77 8.47 -24.13
N GLY A 378 36.49 9.40 -23.48
CA GLY A 378 36.21 10.84 -23.49
C GLY A 378 37.26 11.64 -24.25
N THR A 379 36.84 12.54 -25.16
CA THR A 379 37.74 13.51 -25.82
C THR A 379 37.30 14.93 -25.48
N GLY A 380 38.13 15.70 -24.77
CA GLY A 380 37.78 17.06 -24.31
C GLY A 380 36.79 17.11 -23.12
N GLY A 381 36.57 16.00 -22.44
CA GLY A 381 35.71 15.85 -21.25
C GLY A 381 36.21 14.71 -20.33
N ASN A 382 35.53 14.41 -19.22
CA ASN A 382 36.02 13.42 -18.25
C ASN A 382 35.57 11.99 -18.59
N ALA A 383 36.39 10.99 -18.24
CA ALA A 383 36.04 9.57 -18.39
C ALA A 383 36.07 8.84 -17.04
N ARG A 384 35.06 7.99 -16.81
CA ARG A 384 35.00 7.09 -15.64
C ARG A 384 34.98 5.64 -16.10
N GLY A 385 36.06 4.90 -15.79
CA GLY A 385 36.25 3.51 -16.23
C GLY A 385 36.63 3.34 -17.71
N GLY A 386 37.21 4.37 -18.34
CA GLY A 386 37.68 4.37 -19.74
C GLY A 386 38.78 5.42 -19.98
N ASP A 387 39.24 5.58 -21.22
CA ASP A 387 40.35 6.49 -21.60
C ASP A 387 39.89 7.95 -21.78
N ALA A 388 40.76 8.91 -21.41
CA ALA A 388 40.51 10.35 -21.59
C ALA A 388 41.65 11.03 -22.37
N SER A 389 41.28 11.81 -23.39
CA SER A 389 42.20 12.71 -24.12
C SER A 389 41.83 14.17 -23.87
N GLY A 390 42.68 14.90 -23.15
CA GLY A 390 42.46 16.31 -22.77
C GLY A 390 41.48 16.56 -21.60
N GLY A 391 41.22 15.55 -20.75
CA GLY A 391 40.34 15.64 -19.56
C GLY A 391 40.75 14.65 -18.45
N PHE A 392 40.00 14.57 -17.35
CA PHE A 392 40.35 13.73 -16.19
C PHE A 392 39.81 12.29 -16.34
N ALA A 393 40.64 11.29 -15.99
CA ALA A 393 40.24 9.88 -15.90
C ALA A 393 40.12 9.45 -14.42
N ARG A 394 38.97 8.89 -14.02
CA ARG A 394 38.74 8.44 -12.62
C ARG A 394 38.40 6.95 -12.55
N TRP A 395 39.15 6.22 -11.72
CA TRP A 395 38.91 4.80 -11.43
C TRP A 395 38.09 4.61 -10.14
N VAL A 396 37.28 3.56 -10.09
CA VAL A 396 36.52 3.13 -8.91
C VAL A 396 36.62 1.62 -8.83
N GLY A 397 37.23 1.11 -7.77
CA GLY A 397 37.22 -0.32 -7.46
C GLY A 397 36.46 -0.58 -6.16
N GLN A 398 35.51 -1.51 -6.21
CA GLN A 398 35.59 -2.78 -5.47
C GLN A 398 34.70 -3.81 -6.20
N TYR A 399 35.21 -5.06 -6.26
CA TYR A 399 34.73 -6.28 -6.94
C TYR A 399 35.21 -6.52 -8.39
N GLY A 400 36.34 -7.23 -8.48
CA GLY A 400 36.57 -8.38 -9.37
C GLY A 400 36.53 -8.17 -10.89
N GLY A 401 37.70 -7.92 -11.49
CA GLY A 401 37.95 -8.08 -12.93
C GLY A 401 39.21 -7.33 -13.35
N ASP A 402 40.18 -8.02 -13.95
CA ASP A 402 41.43 -7.43 -14.46
C ASP A 402 41.14 -6.36 -15.52
N ALA A 403 41.28 -5.09 -15.17
CA ALA A 403 41.27 -3.97 -16.11
C ALA A 403 42.64 -3.30 -16.10
N ARG A 404 43.39 -3.48 -17.20
CA ARG A 404 44.65 -2.78 -17.46
C ARG A 404 44.35 -1.30 -17.76
N GLY A 405 45.18 -0.43 -17.17
CA GLY A 405 45.25 1.04 -17.19
C GLY A 405 44.46 1.81 -18.26
N GLY A 406 43.82 2.90 -17.83
CA GLY A 406 43.43 3.98 -18.73
C GLY A 406 44.56 5.00 -18.84
N ASP A 407 44.90 5.42 -20.06
CA ASP A 407 45.95 6.41 -20.33
C ASP A 407 45.36 7.82 -20.42
N ALA A 408 45.87 8.76 -19.62
CA ALA A 408 45.60 10.18 -19.80
C ALA A 408 46.73 10.81 -20.63
N ARG A 409 46.44 11.21 -21.87
CA ARG A 409 47.39 12.01 -22.67
C ARG A 409 47.01 13.49 -22.56
N GLY A 410 47.80 14.25 -21.80
CA GLY A 410 47.68 15.71 -21.70
C GLY A 410 46.82 16.27 -20.55
N GLY A 411 46.60 15.51 -19.47
CA GLY A 411 45.89 15.97 -18.25
C GLY A 411 46.30 15.17 -17.01
N ASP A 412 46.00 15.69 -15.82
CA ASP A 412 46.47 15.14 -14.53
C ASP A 412 45.82 13.78 -14.19
N ALA A 413 46.64 12.78 -13.87
CA ALA A 413 46.20 11.47 -13.36
C ALA A 413 46.56 11.32 -11.88
N TRP A 414 45.58 11.03 -11.02
CA TRP A 414 45.80 10.71 -9.60
C TRP A 414 45.37 9.27 -9.31
N ALA A 415 46.32 8.46 -8.87
CA ALA A 415 46.07 7.15 -8.28
C ALA A 415 46.03 7.30 -6.75
N ASN A 416 44.89 6.98 -6.13
CA ASN A 416 44.82 6.89 -4.67
C ASN A 416 45.60 5.65 -4.21
N MET A 417 46.83 5.86 -3.73
CA MET A 417 47.51 4.89 -2.86
C MET A 417 46.87 4.94 -1.47
N PHE A 418 46.41 3.80 -0.98
CA PHE A 418 46.13 3.57 0.42
C PHE A 418 47.45 3.33 1.16
N GLU A 419 47.74 4.11 2.21
CA GLU A 419 48.57 3.70 3.35
C GLU A 419 47.93 4.27 4.63
N GLY A 420 47.79 3.41 5.65
CA GLY A 420 47.36 3.76 7.01
C GLY A 420 46.13 3.00 7.48
#